data_AF-A0A9Q4F287-F1
#
_entry.id   AF-A0A9Q4F287-F1
#
_cell.length_a   1.000
_cell.length_b   1.000
_cell.length_c   1.000
_cell.angle_alpha   90.00
_cell.angle_beta   90.00
_cell.angle_gamma   90.00
#
_symmetry.space_group_name_H-M   'P 1'
#
loop_
_entity.id
_entity.type
_entity.pdbx_description
1 polymer ?
#
loop_
_entity_poly.entity_id
_entity_poly.type
_entity_poly.pdbx_seq_one_letter_code
_entity_poly.pdbx_strand_id
1 'polypeptide(L)' 'MARKNFATPVEESIQNDFKIECKNQGYKQNEVIEALMTGFVNGEIKIEKKISYKIVQREK' A
#
# COMPACT_ATOMS: atom_id res chain seq x y z
N MET A 1 -17.20 -17.59 2.02
CA MET A 1 -16.02 -17.41 1.15
C MET A 1 -14.78 -17.83 1.92
N ALA A 2 -13.85 -18.57 1.31
CA ALA A 2 -12.64 -19.02 1.99
C ALA A 2 -11.62 -17.87 2.11
N ARG A 3 -11.14 -17.58 3.33
CA ARG A 3 -10.02 -16.65 3.54
C ARG A 3 -8.72 -17.32 3.09
N LYS A 4 -7.92 -16.60 2.31
CA LYS A 4 -6.57 -17.02 1.91
C LYS A 4 -5.55 -16.12 2.59
N ASN A 5 -4.39 -16.68 2.92
CA ASN A 5 -3.28 -15.89 3.47
C ASN A 5 -2.82 -14.87 2.43
N PHE A 6 -2.61 -13.62 2.86
CA PHE A 6 -2.03 -12.55 2.06
C PHE A 6 -0.61 -12.27 2.57
N ALA A 7 0.40 -12.71 1.81
CA ALA A 7 1.80 -12.50 2.13
C ALA A 7 2.46 -11.72 0.99
N THR A 8 2.97 -10.53 1.29
CA THR A 8 3.72 -9.69 0.35
C THR A 8 4.84 -9.01 1.14
N PRO A 9 6.09 -9.08 0.67
CA PRO A 9 7.20 -8.42 1.36
C PRO A 9 7.02 -6.90 1.31
N VAL A 10 7.23 -6.25 2.45
CA VAL A 10 7.23 -4.80 2.65
C VAL A 10 8.35 -4.44 3.62
N GLU A 11 8.78 -3.19 3.63
CA GLU A 11 9.78 -2.69 4.58
C GLU A 11 9.30 -2.92 6.03
N GLU A 12 10.18 -3.44 6.89
CA GLU A 12 9.84 -3.80 8.27
C GLU A 12 9.34 -2.60 9.08
N SER A 13 9.96 -1.44 8.90
CA SER A 13 9.54 -0.18 9.55
C SER A 13 8.11 0.19 9.18
N ILE A 14 7.77 0.15 7.89
CA ILE A 14 6.41 0.43 7.38
C ILE A 14 5.40 -0.56 7.97
N GLN A 15 5.76 -1.85 8.05
CA GLN A 15 4.89 -2.87 8.63
C GLN A 15 4.62 -2.63 10.12
N ASN A 16 5.66 -2.25 10.87
CA ASN A 16 5.57 -1.97 12.30
C ASN A 16 4.71 -0.72 12.56
N ASP A 17 4.93 0.35 11.80
CA ASP A 17 4.15 1.59 11.91
C ASP A 17 2.66 1.34 11.58
N PHE A 18 2.39 0.61 10.49
CA PHE A 18 1.03 0.22 10.11
C PHE A 18 0.33 -0.60 11.19
N LYS A 19 1.06 -1.55 11.81
CA LYS A 19 0.55 -2.37 12.92
C LYS A 19 0.20 -1.54 14.16
N ILE A 20 1.06 -0.60 14.52
CA ILE A 20 0.85 0.30 15.66
C ILE A 20 -0.38 1.16 15.40
N GLU A 21 -0.50 1.74 14.21
CA GLU A 21 -1.61 2.62 13.88
C GLU A 21 -2.95 1.90 13.83
N CYS A 22 -3.00 0.68 13.26
CA CYS A 22 -4.20 -0.16 13.33
C CYS A 22 -4.65 -0.38 14.78
N LYS A 23 -3.71 -0.66 15.69
CA LYS A 23 -4.00 -0.87 17.11
C LYS A 23 -4.49 0.41 17.78
N ASN A 24 -3.87 1.56 17.50
CA ASN A 24 -4.27 2.86 18.05
C ASN A 24 -5.71 3.21 17.67
N GLN A 25 -6.13 2.86 16.45
CA GLN A 25 -7.49 3.09 15.96
C GLN A 25 -8.47 1.96 16.31
N GLY A 26 -8.01 0.89 16.98
CA GLY A 26 -8.86 -0.23 17.40
C GLY A 26 -9.22 -1.23 16.29
N TYR A 27 -8.51 -1.22 15.17
CA TYR A 27 -8.76 -2.12 14.03
C TYR A 27 -7.79 -3.30 13.97
N LYS A 28 -8.26 -4.43 13.45
CA LYS A 28 -7.36 -5.54 13.08
C LYS A 28 -6.71 -5.24 11.74
N GLN A 29 -5.43 -5.60 11.59
CA GLN A 29 -4.69 -5.36 10.34
C GLN A 29 -5.40 -5.95 9.11
N ASN A 30 -5.98 -7.14 9.22
CA ASN A 30 -6.67 -7.77 8.09
C ASN A 30 -7.92 -6.98 7.67
N GLU A 31 -8.64 -6.34 8.60
CA GLU A 31 -9.81 -5.51 8.29
C GLU A 31 -9.40 -4.24 7.54
N VAL A 32 -8.31 -3.60 7.98
CA VAL A 32 -7.76 -2.41 7.31
C VAL A 32 -7.25 -2.77 5.92
N ILE A 33 -6.52 -3.88 5.76
CA ILE A 33 -6.03 -4.35 4.46
C ILE A 33 -7.21 -4.65 3.53
N GLU A 34 -8.24 -5.37 4.00
CA GLU A 34 -9.43 -5.67 3.21
C GLU A 34 -10.16 -4.38 2.77
N ALA A 35 -10.28 -3.39 3.66
CA ALA A 35 -10.86 -2.08 3.34
C ALA A 35 -10.03 -1.32 2.30
N LEU A 36 -8.70 -1.28 2.44
CA LEU A 36 -7.80 -0.64 1.48
C LEU A 36 -7.85 -1.32 0.10
N MET A 37 -7.86 -2.65 0.07
CA MET A 37 -7.99 -3.42 -1.17
C MET A 37 -9.34 -3.15 -1.84
N THR A 38 -10.42 -3.11 -1.06
CA THR A 38 -11.77 -2.84 -1.57
C THR A 38 -11.87 -1.42 -2.11
N GLY A 39 -11.43 -0.41 -1.34
CA GLY A 39 -11.44 0.99 -1.77
C GLY A 39 -10.57 1.23 -3.01
N PHE A 40 -9.44 0.54 -3.13
CA PHE A 40 -8.61 0.59 -4.34
C PHE A 40 -9.32 -0.02 -5.55
N VAL A 41 -9.93 -1.20 -5.42
CA VAL A 41 -10.67 -1.86 -6.50
C VAL A 41 -11.91 -1.06 -6.92
N ASN A 42 -12.59 -0.41 -5.98
CA ASN A 42 -13.75 0.44 -6.25
C ASN A 42 -13.39 1.82 -6.83
N GLY A 43 -12.10 2.18 -6.87
CA GLY A 43 -11.62 3.49 -7.33
C GLY A 43 -11.79 4.63 -6.31
N GLU A 44 -12.14 4.31 -5.07
CA GLU A 44 -12.19 5.23 -3.92
C GLU A 44 -10.77 5.67 -3.50
N ILE A 45 -9.78 4.77 -3.67
CA ILE A 45 -8.37 5.05 -3.47
C ILE A 45 -7.66 5.02 -4.82
N LYS A 46 -6.93 6.10 -5.15
CA LYS A 46 -6.12 6.20 -6.38
C LYS A 46 -4.66 6.41 -6.01
N ILE A 47 -3.78 5.60 -6.60
CA ILE A 47 -2.33 5.75 -6.44
C ILE A 47 -1.81 6.54 -7.66
N GLU A 48 -1.35 7.77 -7.42
CA GLU A 48 -0.68 8.57 -8.45
C GLU A 48 0.84 8.41 -8.34
N LYS A 49 1.46 7.82 -9.37
CA LYS A 49 2.92 7.73 -9.45
C LYS A 49 3.45 8.84 -10.35
N LYS A 50 3.99 9.91 -9.77
CA LYS A 50 4.69 10.95 -10.54
C LYS A 50 6.10 10.45 -10.87
N ILE A 51 6.38 10.22 -12.15
CA ILE A 51 7.71 9.86 -12.63
C ILE A 51 8.22 10.97 -13.55
N SER A 52 9.33 11.61 -13.17
CA SER A 52 10.02 12.61 -14.00
C SER A 52 11.33 12.04 -14.52
N TYR A 53 11.53 12.02 -15.84
CA TYR A 53 12.80 11.64 -16.47
C TYR A 53 13.43 12.86 -17.16
N LYS A 54 14.73 13.06 -16.96
CA LYS A 54 15.54 14.03 -17.72
C LYS A 54 16.40 13.27 -18.71
N ILE A 55 16.05 13.34 -19.99
CA ILE A 55 16.89 12.78 -21.06
C ILE A 55 17.95 13.84 -21.39
N VAL A 56 19.23 13.48 -21.23
CA VAL A 56 20.36 14.31 -21.65
C VAL A 56 21.03 13.59 -22.81
N GLN A 57 20.84 14.08 -24.04
CA GLN A 57 21.67 13.68 -25.17
C GLN A 57 23.00 14.43 -25.08
N ARG A 58 24.11 13.71 -25.16
CA ARG A 58 25.42 14.32 -25.43
C ARG A 58 25.60 14.32 -26.94
N GLU A 59 25.73 15.51 -27.54
CA GLU A 59 26.15 15.64 -28.94
C GLU A 59 27.56 15.05 -29.11
N LYS A 60 27.77 14.41 -30.25
CA LYS A 60 28.99 13.68 -30.63
C LYS A 60 30.05 14.61 -31.20
#